data_AF-A0A974BN19-F1
#
_entry.id   AF-A0A974BN19-F1
#
_cell.length_a   1.000
_cell.length_b   1.000
_cell.length_c   1.000
_cell.angle_alpha   90.00
_cell.angle_beta   90.00
_cell.angle_gamma   90.00
#
_symmetry.space_group_name_H-M   'P 1'
#
loop_
_entity.id
_entity.type
_entity.pdbx_description
1 polymer ?
#
loop_
_entity_poly.entity_id
_entity_poly.type
_entity_poly.pdbx_seq_one_letter_code
_entity_poly.pdbx_strand_id
1 'polypeptide(L)'
;MKKILTTPIKDEDLKDINIGDIIYLTGTIVKDHGNNKYEMISIGPTTSMRMEKFEKEFIEETGVKLIVGKGGMGKNTEEGCRENKALHLVYPAGNAVYAADKVEYIKAYIT
;
A
#
# COMPACT_ATOMS: atom_id res chain seq x y z
N MET A 1 0.20 -25.10 -5.47
CA MET A 1 -0.79 -24.35 -6.29
C MET A 1 -0.69 -22.86 -5.90
N LYS A 2 -1.08 -21.90 -6.75
CA LYS A 2 -1.05 -20.46 -6.37
C LYS A 2 -2.37 -20.10 -5.70
N LYS A 3 -2.33 -19.59 -4.46
CA LYS A 3 -3.51 -19.13 -3.72
C LYS A 3 -3.36 -17.67 -3.31
N ILE A 4 -4.41 -16.87 -3.49
CA ILE A 4 -4.45 -15.45 -3.11
C ILE A 4 -5.43 -15.33 -1.94
N LEU A 5 -4.94 -14.81 -0.81
CA LEU A 5 -5.75 -14.56 0.38
C LEU A 5 -6.05 -13.06 0.48
N THR A 6 -7.33 -12.75 0.66
CA THR A 6 -7.83 -11.39 0.88
C THR A 6 -8.17 -11.23 2.36
N THR A 7 -7.67 -10.18 2.99
CA THR A 7 -7.90 -9.94 4.41
C THR A 7 -9.23 -9.21 4.67
N PRO A 8 -9.89 -9.43 5.83
CA PRO A 8 -9.45 -10.28 6.95
C PRO A 8 -9.60 -11.78 6.66
N ILE A 9 -8.53 -12.54 6.94
CA ILE A 9 -8.47 -13.99 6.68
C ILE A 9 -9.38 -14.72 7.67
N LYS A 10 -10.18 -15.65 7.17
CA LYS A 10 -11.04 -16.52 7.98
C LYS A 10 -10.43 -17.91 8.11
N ASP A 11 -10.83 -18.65 9.14
CA ASP A 11 -10.39 -20.04 9.33
C ASP A 11 -10.73 -20.91 8.11
N GLU A 12 -11.83 -20.62 7.40
CA GLU A 12 -12.19 -21.29 6.14
C GLU A 12 -11.13 -21.12 5.05
N ASP A 13 -10.50 -19.95 4.95
CA ASP A 13 -9.51 -19.64 3.91
C ASP A 13 -8.20 -20.43 4.09
N LEU A 14 -8.01 -20.99 5.29
CA LEU A 14 -6.82 -21.74 5.70
C LEU A 14 -6.97 -23.26 5.55
N LYS A 15 -8.21 -23.78 5.51
CA LYS A 15 -8.51 -25.22 5.62
C LYS A 15 -7.91 -26.08 4.51
N ASP A 16 -7.67 -25.51 3.34
CA ASP A 16 -7.18 -26.17 2.13
C ASP A 16 -5.75 -25.78 1.75
N ILE A 17 -5.00 -25.14 2.67
CA ILE A 17 -3.58 -24.82 2.48
C ILE A 17 -2.72 -26.04 2.83
N ASN A 18 -1.85 -26.45 1.91
CA ASN A 18 -0.96 -27.59 2.08
C ASN A 18 0.52 -27.18 2.07
N ILE A 19 1.38 -28.03 2.63
CA ILE A 19 2.83 -27.85 2.59
C ILE A 19 3.28 -27.82 1.11
N GLY A 20 3.97 -26.75 0.72
CA GLY A 20 4.43 -26.52 -0.65
C GLY A 20 3.55 -25.55 -1.47
N ASP A 21 2.45 -25.05 -0.91
CA ASP A 21 1.65 -24.01 -1.57
C ASP A 21 2.32 -22.63 -1.52
N ILE A 22 2.07 -21.84 -2.58
CA ILE A 22 2.56 -20.46 -2.70
C ILE A 22 1.38 -19.53 -2.39
N ILE A 23 1.46 -18.85 -1.25
CA ILE A 23 0.43 -17.93 -0.76
C ILE A 23 0.82 -16.50 -1.11
N TYR A 24 -0.13 -15.77 -1.71
CA TYR A 24 -0.03 -14.34 -1.91
C TYR A 24 -1.03 -13.62 -1.01
N LEU A 25 -0.53 -12.76 -0.13
CA LEU A 25 -1.34 -11.81 0.64
C LEU A 25 -1.32 -10.48 -0.11
N THR A 26 -2.48 -9.88 -0.35
CA THR A 26 -2.55 -8.61 -1.09
C THR A 26 -3.31 -7.55 -0.31
N GLY A 27 -2.70 -6.37 -0.17
CA GLY A 27 -3.36 -5.17 0.34
C GLY A 27 -2.86 -4.72 1.70
N THR A 28 -3.54 -3.69 2.21
CA THR A 28 -3.41 -3.21 3.58
C THR A 28 -4.13 -4.21 4.49
N ILE A 29 -3.41 -4.73 5.49
CA ILE A 29 -3.99 -5.66 6.46
C ILE A 29 -4.28 -4.85 7.72
N VAL A 30 -5.55 -4.75 8.08
CA VAL A 30 -6.02 -4.07 9.29
C VAL A 30 -6.73 -5.09 10.17
N LYS A 31 -6.43 -5.06 11.47
CA LYS A 31 -7.14 -5.83 12.48
C LYS A 31 -8.09 -4.90 13.22
N ASP A 32 -9.39 -5.24 13.20
CA ASP A 32 -10.42 -4.54 13.96
C ASP A 32 -10.50 -5.13 15.37
N HIS A 33 -10.37 -4.27 16.38
CA HIS A 33 -10.50 -4.61 17.80
C HIS A 33 -11.88 -4.25 18.37
N GLY A 34 -12.81 -3.80 17.53
CA GLY A 34 -14.10 -3.25 17.92
C GLY A 34 -13.99 -1.82 18.45
N ASN A 35 -15.15 -1.16 18.63
CA ASN A 35 -15.24 0.20 19.17
C ASN A 35 -14.37 1.23 18.42
N ASN A 36 -14.30 1.14 17.08
CA ASN A 36 -13.47 1.99 16.22
C ASN A 36 -11.97 1.97 16.56
N LYS A 37 -11.46 0.87 17.13
CA LYS A 37 -10.03 0.66 17.35
C LYS A 37 -9.49 -0.30 16.30
N TYR A 38 -8.52 0.18 15.53
CA TYR A 38 -7.91 -0.58 14.46
C TYR A 38 -6.40 -0.65 14.65
N GLU A 39 -5.81 -1.78 14.31
CA GLU A 39 -4.38 -2.02 14.30
C GLU A 39 -3.93 -2.26 12.86
N MET A 40 -2.89 -1.54 12.42
CA MET A 40 -2.25 -1.80 11.14
C MET A 40 -1.36 -3.04 11.28
N ILE A 41 -1.63 -4.09 10.52
CA ILE A 41 -0.83 -5.33 10.51
C ILE A 41 0.21 -5.29 9.38
N SER A 42 -0.15 -4.71 8.23
CA SER A 42 0.75 -4.61 7.08
C SER A 42 0.34 -3.46 6.17
N ILE A 43 1.28 -2.56 5.86
CA ILE A 43 1.09 -1.47 4.91
C ILE A 43 2.38 -1.24 4.10
N GLY A 44 2.45 -1.84 2.91
CA GLY A 44 3.60 -1.69 2.01
C GLY A 44 3.34 -0.68 0.89
N PRO A 45 4.39 -0.11 0.28
CA PRO A 45 4.24 0.66 -0.94
C PRO A 45 3.80 -0.22 -2.10
N THR A 46 3.18 0.40 -3.08
CA THR A 46 2.78 -0.26 -4.33
C THR A 46 3.60 0.27 -5.51
N THR A 47 3.64 -0.45 -6.64
CA THR A 47 4.40 -0.04 -7.83
C THR A 47 3.88 1.31 -8.33
N SER A 48 4.73 2.33 -8.24
CA SER A 48 4.39 3.72 -8.59
C SER A 48 4.10 3.88 -10.07
N MET A 49 4.85 3.21 -10.95
CA MET A 49 4.69 3.27 -12.41
C MET A 49 3.25 3.05 -12.93
N ARG A 50 2.36 2.41 -12.16
CA ARG A 50 0.94 2.26 -12.53
C ARG A 50 0.16 3.57 -12.52
N MET A 51 0.63 4.57 -11.77
CA MET A 51 0.04 5.90 -11.69
C MET A 51 0.68 6.91 -12.65
N GLU A 52 1.78 6.55 -13.33
CA GLU A 52 2.58 7.45 -14.18
C GLU A 52 1.74 8.25 -15.18
N LYS A 53 0.74 7.62 -15.81
CA LYS A 53 -0.13 8.29 -16.80
C LYS A 53 -1.02 9.39 -16.23
N PHE A 54 -1.16 9.47 -14.91
CA PHE A 54 -2.04 10.41 -14.20
C PHE A 54 -1.28 11.33 -13.23
N GLU A 55 -0.03 11.00 -12.89
CA GLU A 55 0.63 11.59 -11.72
C GLU A 55 0.83 13.11 -11.84
N LYS A 56 1.15 13.64 -13.02
CA LYS A 56 1.33 15.09 -13.22
C LYS A 56 0.04 15.86 -12.90
N GLU A 57 -1.06 15.50 -13.55
CA GLU A 57 -2.38 16.09 -13.33
C GLU A 57 -2.82 15.93 -11.87
N PHE A 58 -2.61 14.73 -11.30
CA PHE A 58 -2.90 14.47 -9.89
C PHE A 58 -2.12 15.41 -8.95
N ILE A 59 -0.83 15.66 -9.21
CA ILE A 59 -0.02 16.60 -8.41
C ILE A 59 -0.55 18.03 -8.52
N GLU A 60 -0.90 18.46 -9.73
CA GLU A 60 -1.42 19.81 -10.00
C GLU A 60 -2.76 20.06 -9.32
N GLU A 61 -3.69 19.11 -9.44
CA GLU A 61 -5.04 19.23 -8.90
C GLU A 61 -5.06 19.13 -7.36
N THR A 62 -4.30 18.18 -6.80
CA THR A 62 -4.32 17.94 -5.36
C THR A 62 -3.37 18.85 -4.58
N GLY A 63 -2.35 19.40 -5.25
CA GLY A 63 -1.27 20.15 -4.62
C GLY A 63 -0.36 19.30 -3.72
N VAL A 64 -0.43 17.97 -3.80
CA VAL A 64 0.37 17.05 -2.97
C VAL A 64 1.87 17.33 -3.13
N LYS A 65 2.62 17.29 -2.02
CA LYS A 65 4.07 17.56 -2.01
C LYS A 65 4.93 16.33 -1.85
N LEU A 66 4.35 15.21 -1.42
CA LEU A 66 5.06 13.97 -1.14
C LEU A 66 4.23 12.79 -1.61
N ILE A 67 4.83 11.97 -2.46
CA ILE A 67 4.26 10.72 -2.96
C ILE A 67 5.18 9.60 -2.54
N VAL A 68 4.65 8.57 -1.88
CA VAL A 68 5.43 7.43 -1.41
C VAL A 68 5.00 6.18 -2.15
N GLY A 69 5.95 5.46 -2.75
CA GLY A 69 5.67 4.20 -3.43
C GLY A 69 6.90 3.35 -3.63
N LYS A 70 6.86 2.38 -4.55
CA LYS A 70 8.02 1.54 -4.89
C LYS A 70 8.30 1.54 -6.38
N GLY A 71 9.57 1.29 -6.71
CA GLY A 71 10.09 1.45 -8.07
C GLY A 71 10.28 2.93 -8.42
N GLY A 72 10.56 3.20 -9.68
CA GLY A 72 10.66 4.57 -10.19
C GLY A 72 9.36 5.04 -10.86
N MET A 73 9.41 6.29 -11.30
CA MET A 73 8.40 6.91 -12.15
C MET A 73 9.08 7.51 -13.39
N GLY A 74 8.27 7.87 -14.38
CA GLY A 74 8.73 8.38 -15.67
C GLY A 74 8.74 9.91 -15.74
N LYS A 75 8.86 10.41 -16.98
CA LYS A 75 8.98 11.84 -17.27
C LYS A 75 7.76 12.66 -16.85
N ASN A 76 6.56 12.07 -16.90
CA ASN A 76 5.34 12.79 -16.53
C ASN A 76 5.38 13.18 -15.05
N THR A 77 5.72 12.20 -14.20
CA THR A 77 5.90 12.46 -12.76
C THR A 77 7.06 13.40 -12.47
N GLU A 78 8.19 13.23 -13.18
CA GLU A 78 9.35 14.11 -13.02
C GLU A 78 8.99 15.58 -13.26
N GLU A 79 8.23 15.84 -14.33
CA GLU A 79 7.75 17.18 -14.67
C GLU A 79 6.75 17.71 -13.64
N GLY A 80 5.76 16.90 -13.26
CA GLY A 80 4.80 17.27 -12.22
C GLY A 80 5.47 17.60 -10.88
N CYS A 81 6.46 16.81 -10.47
CA CYS A 81 7.26 17.07 -9.28
C CYS A 81 8.05 18.37 -9.38
N ARG A 82 8.69 18.63 -10.52
CA ARG A 82 9.50 19.84 -10.75
C ARG A 82 8.66 21.11 -10.69
N GLU A 83 7.54 21.14 -11.40
CA GLU A 83 6.67 22.32 -11.52
C GLU A 83 5.97 22.63 -10.20
N ASN A 84 5.54 21.61 -9.47
CA ASN A 84 4.75 21.77 -8.25
C ASN A 84 5.57 21.67 -6.96
N LYS A 85 6.90 21.53 -7.07
CA LYS A 85 7.83 21.33 -5.92
C LYS A 85 7.40 20.15 -5.05
N ALA A 86 7.08 19.02 -5.68
CA ALA A 86 6.76 17.77 -5.02
C ALA A 86 7.92 16.77 -5.11
N LEU A 87 7.90 15.76 -4.24
CA LEU A 87 8.90 14.70 -4.19
C LEU A 87 8.24 13.32 -4.28
N HIS A 88 8.79 12.48 -5.14
CA HIS A 88 8.54 11.04 -5.12
C HIS A 88 9.59 10.36 -4.24
N LEU A 89 9.14 9.66 -3.20
CA LEU A 89 9.96 8.91 -2.27
C LEU A 89 9.76 7.41 -2.49
N VAL A 90 10.87 6.71 -2.65
CA VAL A 90 10.87 5.26 -2.81
C VAL A 90 11.00 4.59 -1.45
N TYR A 91 9.96 3.86 -1.06
CA TYR A 91 9.99 3.00 0.11
C TYR A 91 10.47 1.58 -0.27
N PRO A 92 11.40 0.97 0.49
CA PRO A 92 11.90 -0.38 0.21
C PRO A 92 10.79 -1.44 0.21
N ALA A 93 10.60 -2.11 -0.92
CA ALA A 93 9.60 -3.16 -1.06
C ALA A 93 9.88 -4.35 -0.11
N GLY A 94 8.82 -5.01 0.35
CA GLY A 94 8.92 -6.18 1.24
C GLY A 94 8.89 -5.86 2.74
N ASN A 95 8.95 -4.58 3.13
CA ASN A 95 8.98 -4.17 4.54
C ASN A 95 7.61 -3.73 5.08
N ALA A 96 6.51 -4.33 4.61
CA ALA A 96 5.15 -3.87 4.90
C ALA A 96 4.73 -4.01 6.38
N VAL A 97 5.19 -5.07 7.06
CA VAL A 97 4.96 -5.25 8.52
C VAL A 97 5.79 -4.26 9.32
N TYR A 98 7.03 -3.98 8.89
CA TYR A 98 7.86 -2.97 9.52
C TYR A 98 7.27 -1.55 9.36
N ALA A 99 6.69 -1.24 8.21
CA ALA A 99 5.95 0.01 8.02
C ALA A 99 4.71 0.08 8.93
N ALA A 100 4.01 -1.03 9.13
CA ALA A 100 2.83 -1.11 9.98
C ALA A 100 3.14 -0.81 11.45
N ASP A 101 4.30 -1.27 11.96
CA ASP A 101 4.81 -0.93 13.29
C ASP A 101 4.96 0.59 13.52
N LYS A 102 5.08 1.39 12.46
CA LYS A 102 5.19 2.85 12.54
C LYS A 102 3.84 3.57 12.48
N VAL A 103 2.73 2.86 12.36
CA VAL A 103 1.39 3.45 12.35
C VAL A 103 0.86 3.51 13.78
N GLU A 104 0.76 4.72 14.33
CA GLU A 104 0.29 4.94 15.71
C GLU A 104 -1.24 4.94 15.83
N TYR A 105 -1.95 5.38 14.79
CA TYR A 105 -3.40 5.57 14.83
C TYR A 105 -4.05 5.49 13.45
N ILE A 106 -5.18 4.79 13.37
CA ILE A 106 -6.05 4.74 12.18
C ILE A 106 -7.32 5.53 12.50
N LYS A 107 -7.49 6.69 11.85
CA LYS A 107 -8.61 7.61 12.10
C LYS A 107 -9.96 7.06 11.64
N ALA A 108 -9.98 6.37 10.52
CA ALA A 108 -11.16 5.74 9.95
C ALA A 108 -10.71 4.58 9.07
N TYR A 109 -11.47 3.49 9.13
CA TYR A 109 -11.34 2.36 8.21
C TYR A 109 -12.70 2.15 7.57
N ILE A 110 -12.76 2.30 6.25
CA ILE A 110 -13.97 2.17 5.45
C ILE A 110 -13.79 0.91 4.60
N THR A 111 -14.59 -0.11 4.88
CA THR A 111 -14.66 -1.37 4.12
C THR A 111 -15.73 -1.31 3.06
#